data_AF-A0A834VGD1-F1
#
_entry.id   AF-A0A834VGD1-F1
#
_cell.length_a   1.000
_cell.length_b   1.000
_cell.length_c   1.000
_cell.angle_alpha   90.00
_cell.angle_beta   90.00
_cell.angle_gamma   90.00
#
_symmetry.space_group_name_H-M   'P 1'
#
loop_
_entity.id
_entity.type
_entity.pdbx_description
1 polymer ?
#
loop_
_entity_poly.entity_id
_entity_poly.type
_entity_poly.pdbx_seq_one_letter_code
_entity_poly.pdbx_strand_id
1 'polypeptide(L)'
;MTTRFNETILLVRSICHSIRTQVKADVTKTSLFNIMKRIIRQNEITDLKLCRAPDELKFIGECYGTYLESGSKHHHLITKHYLKPEFNVKRTADFLGFKLP
;
A
#
# COMPACT_ATOMS: atom_id res chain seq x y z
N MET A 1 -15.15 23.23 -9.64
CA MET A 1 -14.04 23.16 -8.66
C MET A 1 -14.23 22.09 -7.58
N THR A 2 -15.43 21.56 -7.36
CA THR A 2 -15.73 20.57 -6.29
C THR A 2 -15.25 19.14 -6.56
N THR A 3 -15.04 18.75 -7.82
CA THR A 3 -14.63 17.38 -8.19
C THR A 3 -13.22 17.02 -7.71
N ARG A 4 -12.26 17.95 -7.81
CA ARG A 4 -10.86 17.73 -7.38
C ARG A 4 -10.71 17.49 -5.88
N PHE A 5 -11.52 18.17 -5.07
CA PHE A 5 -11.53 18.00 -3.61
C PHE A 5 -12.12 16.63 -3.21
N ASN A 6 -13.00 16.07 -4.03
CA ASN A 6 -13.57 14.75 -3.81
C ASN A 6 -12.55 13.63 -4.11
N GLU A 7 -11.76 13.79 -5.18
CA GLU A 7 -10.69 12.84 -5.54
C GLU A 7 -9.62 12.70 -4.45
N THR A 8 -9.16 13.81 -3.88
CA THR A 8 -8.15 13.79 -2.80
C THR A 8 -8.68 13.11 -1.54
N ILE A 9 -9.95 13.33 -1.18
CA ILE A 9 -10.59 12.65 -0.05
C ILE A 9 -10.72 11.15 -0.30
N LEU A 10 -11.11 10.74 -1.51
CA LEU A 10 -11.19 9.32 -1.89
C LEU A 10 -9.82 8.65 -1.84
N LEU A 11 -8.77 9.33 -2.30
CA LEU A 11 -7.39 8.88 -2.25
C LEU A 11 -6.92 8.70 -0.79
N VAL A 12 -7.19 9.65 0.09
CA VAL A 12 -6.83 9.54 1.51
C VAL A 12 -7.57 8.39 2.18
N ARG A 13 -8.84 8.17 1.83
CA ARG A 13 -9.64 7.04 2.34
C ARG A 13 -9.10 5.70 1.88
N SER A 14 -8.72 5.56 0.61
CA SER A 14 -8.15 4.32 0.09
C SER A 14 -6.81 4.01 0.76
N ILE A 15 -5.96 5.02 0.99
CA ILE A 15 -4.69 4.84 1.71
C ILE A 15 -4.93 4.42 3.17
N CYS A 16 -5.86 5.08 3.87
CA CYS A 16 -6.20 4.70 5.24
C CYS A 16 -6.75 3.27 5.33
N HIS A 17 -7.51 2.83 4.32
CA HIS A 17 -7.99 1.46 4.23
C HIS A 17 -6.82 0.48 4.03
N SER A 18 -5.93 0.74 3.06
CA SER A 18 -4.75 -0.09 2.81
C SER A 18 -3.81 -0.20 4.00
N ILE A 19 -3.60 0.90 4.74
CA ILE A 19 -2.79 0.89 5.97
C ILE A 19 -3.44 -0.01 7.03
N ARG A 20 -4.76 0.06 7.25
CA ARG A 20 -5.45 -0.82 8.22
C ARG A 20 -5.31 -2.30 7.88
N THR A 21 -5.35 -2.64 6.60
CA THR A 21 -5.27 -4.03 6.16
C THR A 21 -3.86 -4.61 6.35
N GLN A 22 -2.82 -3.78 6.15
CA GLN A 22 -1.43 -4.23 6.20
C GLN A 22 -0.80 -4.07 7.60
N VAL A 23 -1.18 -3.05 8.35
CA VAL A 23 -0.62 -2.71 9.65
C VAL A 23 -1.62 -3.11 10.73
N LYS A 24 -1.29 -4.15 11.52
CA LYS A 24 -2.08 -4.58 12.70
C LYS A 24 -2.09 -3.57 13.87
N ALA A 25 -1.43 -2.42 13.70
CA ALA A 25 -1.27 -1.37 14.71
C ALA A 25 -2.10 -0.13 14.38
N ASP A 26 -2.21 0.80 15.33
CA ASP A 26 -2.99 2.02 15.15
C ASP A 26 -2.49 2.85 13.96
N VAL A 27 -3.37 3.08 12.98
CA VAL A 27 -3.15 3.90 11.78
C VAL A 27 -2.67 5.31 12.14
N THR A 28 -3.13 5.85 13.27
CA THR A 28 -2.80 7.19 13.77
C THR A 28 -1.36 7.32 14.23
N LYS A 29 -0.70 6.21 14.57
CA LYS A 29 0.72 6.19 14.96
C LYS A 29 1.65 6.13 13.75
N THR A 30 1.15 5.82 12.56
CA THR A 30 1.96 5.78 11.35
C THR A 30 2.39 7.20 10.99
N SER A 31 3.72 7.44 10.93
CA SER A 31 4.30 8.75 10.54
C SER A 31 3.70 9.31 9.25
N LEU A 32 3.35 8.41 8.34
CA LEU A 32 2.76 8.67 7.03
C LEU A 32 1.36 9.29 7.13
N PHE A 33 0.51 8.78 8.01
CA PHE A 33 -0.81 9.35 8.29
C PHE A 33 -0.68 10.76 8.89
N ASN A 34 0.29 10.98 9.77
CA ASN A 34 0.55 12.28 10.38
C ASN A 34 1.04 13.32 9.36
N ILE A 35 1.90 12.92 8.42
CA ILE A 35 2.35 13.78 7.32
C ILE A 35 1.17 14.16 6.42
N MET A 36 0.36 13.18 6.00
CA MET A 36 -0.82 13.42 5.15
C MET A 36 -1.82 14.36 5.83
N LYS A 37 -2.13 14.11 7.11
CA LYS A 37 -3.01 14.96 7.92
C LYS A 37 -2.48 16.40 8.04
N ARG A 38 -1.16 16.57 8.19
CA ARG A 38 -0.52 17.88 8.24
C ARG A 38 -0.67 18.62 6.91
N ILE A 39 -0.42 17.96 5.78
CA ILE A 39 -0.52 18.56 4.45
C ILE A 39 -1.96 18.98 4.14
N ILE A 40 -2.94 18.11 4.45
CA ILE A 40 -4.36 18.41 4.26
C ILE A 40 -4.77 19.64 5.07
N ARG A 41 -4.44 19.68 6.38
CA ARG A 41 -4.74 20.82 7.25
C ARG A 41 -4.06 22.12 6.81
N GLN A 42 -2.84 22.04 6.30
CA GLN A 42 -2.12 23.21 5.80
C GLN A 42 -2.74 23.77 4.52
N ASN A 43 -3.30 22.89 3.67
CA ASN A 43 -3.93 23.27 2.41
C ASN A 43 -5.38 23.74 2.56
N GLU A 44 -6.09 23.34 3.63
CA GLU A 44 -7.45 23.84 3.95
C GLU A 44 -7.49 25.32 4.35
N ILE A 45 -6.35 25.95 4.68
CA ILE A 45 -6.30 27.29 5.30
C ILE A 45 -5.96 28.41 4.30
N THR A 46 -5.66 28.13 3.02
CA THR A 46 -5.14 29.18 2.12
C THR A 46 -5.77 29.19 0.73
N ASP A 47 -6.63 30.18 0.48
CA ASP A 47 -7.23 30.49 -0.82
C ASP A 47 -6.25 31.07 -1.88
N LEU A 48 -4.98 31.30 -1.54
CA LEU A 48 -4.07 32.12 -2.37
C LEU A 48 -2.68 31.53 -2.64
N LYS A 49 -2.36 30.30 -2.23
CA LYS A 49 -1.07 29.67 -2.54
C LYS A 49 -1.24 28.52 -3.52
N LEU A 50 -1.24 28.89 -4.81
CA LEU A 50 -0.97 28.09 -6.01
C LEU A 50 -1.45 26.62 -6.04
N CYS A 51 -2.15 26.28 -7.11
CA CYS A 51 -2.60 24.96 -7.57
C CYS A 51 -1.62 23.77 -7.46
N ARG A 52 -0.37 23.99 -7.06
CA ARG A 52 0.69 22.98 -6.87
C ARG A 52 0.49 22.11 -5.64
N ALA A 53 -0.01 22.66 -4.53
CA ALA A 53 -0.19 21.90 -3.29
C ALA A 53 -1.18 20.71 -3.39
N PRO A 54 -2.33 20.81 -4.08
CA PRO A 54 -3.20 19.65 -4.30
C PRO A 54 -2.58 18.60 -5.23
N ASP A 55 -1.81 19.02 -6.24
CA ASP A 55 -1.11 18.10 -7.14
C ASP A 55 0.03 17.36 -6.42
N GLU A 56 0.75 18.03 -5.53
CA GLU A 56 1.76 17.42 -4.65
C GLU A 56 1.13 16.42 -3.67
N LEU A 57 -0.02 16.75 -3.08
CA LEU A 57 -0.74 15.82 -2.20
C LEU A 57 -1.20 14.57 -2.97
N LYS A 58 -1.70 14.75 -4.19
CA LYS A 58 -2.08 13.66 -5.08
C LYS A 58 -0.89 12.78 -5.41
N PHE A 59 0.22 13.37 -5.84
CA PHE A 59 1.46 12.65 -6.14
C PHE A 59 1.97 11.86 -4.93
N ILE A 60 2.03 12.47 -3.74
CA ILE A 60 2.44 11.80 -2.51
C ILE A 60 1.52 10.61 -2.20
N GLY A 61 0.20 10.80 -2.32
CA GLY A 61 -0.75 9.73 -2.07
C GLY A 61 -0.68 8.60 -3.10
N GLU A 62 -0.45 8.90 -4.38
CA GLU A 62 -0.24 7.89 -5.44
C GLU A 62 1.06 7.11 -5.23
N CYS A 63 2.16 7.78 -4.89
CA CYS A 63 3.42 7.12 -4.54
C CYS A 63 3.25 6.17 -3.37
N TYR A 64 2.53 6.59 -2.32
CA TYR A 64 2.26 5.74 -1.18
C TYR A 64 1.29 4.60 -1.49
N GLY A 65 0.26 4.84 -2.29
CA GLY A 65 -0.62 3.79 -2.79
C GLY A 65 0.16 2.70 -3.51
N THR A 66 1.06 3.11 -4.41
CA THR A 66 1.96 2.22 -5.15
C THR A 66 2.89 1.44 -4.21
N TYR A 67 3.47 2.12 -3.22
CA TYR A 67 4.32 1.47 -2.21
C TYR A 67 3.57 0.37 -1.44
N LEU A 68 2.39 0.67 -0.91
CA LEU A 68 1.58 -0.30 -0.16
C LEU A 68 1.15 -1.48 -1.04
N GLU A 69 0.77 -1.21 -2.29
CA GLU A 69 0.41 -2.26 -3.25
C GLU A 69 1.60 -3.17 -3.56
N SER A 70 2.78 -2.58 -3.79
CA SER A 70 4.02 -3.32 -4.03
C SER A 70 4.38 -4.23 -2.85
N GLY A 71 4.20 -3.75 -1.60
CA GLY A 71 4.41 -4.54 -0.40
C GLY A 71 3.48 -5.75 -0.31
N SER A 72 2.21 -5.58 -0.67
CA SER A 72 1.24 -6.69 -0.73
C SER A 72 1.60 -7.72 -1.80
N LYS A 73 1.99 -7.25 -3.00
CA LYS A 73 2.46 -8.12 -4.09
C LYS A 73 3.72 -8.88 -3.71
N HIS A 74 4.66 -8.21 -3.07
CA HIS A 74 5.89 -8.82 -2.58
C HIS A 74 5.60 -9.93 -1.57
N HIS A 75 4.73 -9.66 -0.59
CA HIS A 75 4.31 -10.68 0.37
C HIS A 75 3.67 -11.88 -0.34
N HIS A 76 2.75 -11.64 -1.28
CA HIS A 76 2.13 -12.70 -2.07
C HIS A 76 3.15 -13.56 -2.83
N LEU A 77 4.14 -12.95 -3.47
CA LEU A 77 5.19 -13.66 -4.20
C LEU A 77 6.06 -14.50 -3.27
N ILE A 78 6.46 -13.95 -2.12
CA ILE A 78 7.20 -14.70 -1.10
C ILE A 78 6.38 -15.90 -0.61
N THR A 79 5.11 -15.70 -0.27
CA THR A 79 4.22 -16.80 0.16
C THR A 79 4.06 -17.87 -0.91
N LYS A 80 3.94 -17.46 -2.18
CA LYS A 80 3.70 -18.38 -3.29
C LYS A 80 4.93 -19.19 -3.67
N HIS A 81 6.12 -18.60 -3.62
CA HIS A 81 7.34 -19.16 -4.21
C HIS A 81 8.43 -19.52 -3.19
N TYR A 82 8.60 -18.76 -2.11
CA TYR A 82 9.73 -18.90 -1.19
C TYR A 82 9.35 -19.52 0.16
N LEU A 83 8.10 -19.34 0.61
CA LEU A 83 7.57 -20.00 1.82
C LEU A 83 7.01 -21.40 1.55
N LYS A 84 6.95 -21.83 0.28
CA LYS A 84 6.78 -23.24 -0.02
C LYS A 84 8.11 -23.92 0.24
N PRO A 85 8.17 -25.00 1.04
CA PRO A 85 9.38 -25.79 1.12
C PRO A 85 9.77 -26.18 -0.30
N GLU A 86 11.06 -26.08 -0.62
CA GLU A 86 11.63 -26.65 -1.84
C GLU A 86 11.04 -28.05 -2.06
N PHE A 87 10.81 -28.46 -3.31
CA PHE A 87 10.18 -29.75 -3.61
C PHE A 87 10.91 -30.85 -2.83
N ASN A 88 10.28 -31.32 -1.74
CA ASN A 88 10.82 -32.38 -0.91
C ASN A 88 11.08 -33.58 -1.83
N VAL A 89 12.18 -34.30 -1.61
CA VAL A 89 12.58 -35.48 -2.40
C VAL A 89 11.39 -36.39 -2.68
N LYS A 90 10.50 -36.58 -1.69
CA LYS A 90 9.26 -37.34 -1.83
C LYS A 90 8.28 -36.77 -2.86
N ARG A 91 8.06 -35.46 -2.83
CA ARG A 91 7.15 -34.74 -3.74
C ARG A 91 7.69 -34.70 -5.17
N THR A 92 9.01 -34.61 -5.34
CA THR A 92 9.68 -34.70 -6.64
C THR A 92 9.61 -36.10 -7.21
N ALA A 93 9.83 -37.12 -6.37
CA ALA A 93 9.73 -38.51 -6.77
C ALA A 93 8.30 -38.87 -7.22
N ASP A 94 7.27 -38.46 -6.46
CA ASP A 94 5.87 -38.65 -6.82
C ASP A 94 5.51 -37.94 -8.15
N PHE A 95 6.04 -36.73 -8.40
CA PHE A 95 5.83 -35.99 -9.65
C PHE A 95 6.48 -36.68 -10.86
N LEU A 96 7.65 -37.28 -10.68
CA LEU A 96 8.41 -37.97 -11.73
C LEU A 96 8.03 -39.46 -11.87
N GLY A 97 7.15 -39.97 -11.01
CA GLY A 97 6.75 -41.38 -10.99
C GLY A 97 7.79 -42.32 -10.38
N PHE A 98 8.78 -41.80 -9.64
CA PHE A 98 9.75 -42.60 -8.92
C PHE A 98 9.17 -43.09 -7.60
N LYS A 99 9.32 -44.38 -7.30
CA LYS A 99 9.06 -44.93 -5.96
C LYS A 99 10.32 -44.81 -5.13
N LEU A 100 10.28 -43.98 -4.08
CA LEU A 100 11.34 -43.96 -3.07
C LEU A 100 11.28 -45.24 -2.22
N PRO A 101 12.44 -45.81 -1.85
CA PRO A 101 12.51 -46.92 -0.90
C PRO A 101 12.01 -46.53 0.50
#